data_AF-A0A5U6L110-F1
#
_entry.id   AF-A0A5U6L110-F1
#
_cell.length_a   1.000
_cell.length_b   1.000
_cell.length_c   1.000
_cell.angle_alpha   90.00
_cell.angle_beta   90.00
_cell.angle_gamma   90.00
#
_symmetry.space_group_name_H-M   'P 1'
#
loop_
_entity.id
_entity.type
_entity.pdbx_description
1 polymer ?
#
loop_
_entity_poly.entity_id
_entity_poly.type
_entity_poly.pdbx_seq_one_letter_code
_entity_poly.pdbx_strand_id
1 'polypeptide(L)'
;MKRLKTELNALVNRGVDRHLRLAVTGLSRSGKTAFITAMVNQLLNVHAGARLPLLSAVREERLLGVKRVPQRDFGIPRFTYDEGILQLYGNPPAWPTPTRGVSEIRLALRYRSNDSLLRHFKDTSTLYLEIVDYPGEWLLDLPMLAQDYLSWSRQMNGLLQGQRAEWAAKWRQLCDGLDPLAPADENRLAEIAAAWTDYLH
;
A
#
# COMPACT_ATOMS: atom_id res chain seq x y z
N MET A 1 13.54 -34.07 -25.22
CA MET A 1 12.46 -34.57 -24.32
C MET A 1 12.38 -33.90 -22.95
N LYS A 2 13.48 -33.68 -22.20
CA LYS A 2 13.43 -33.04 -20.86
C LYS A 2 12.88 -31.59 -20.87
N ARG A 3 13.25 -30.78 -21.86
CA ARG A 3 12.87 -29.36 -21.97
C ARG A 3 11.36 -29.15 -22.20
N LEU A 4 10.74 -29.96 -23.07
CA LEU A 4 9.30 -29.95 -23.29
C LEU A 4 8.51 -30.34 -22.02
N LYS A 5 9.01 -31.33 -21.26
CA LYS A 5 8.42 -31.69 -19.95
C LYS A 5 8.51 -30.53 -18.96
N THR A 6 9.63 -29.79 -18.93
CA THR A 6 9.78 -28.61 -18.07
C THR A 6 8.81 -27.49 -18.45
N GLU A 7 8.62 -27.24 -19.75
CA GLU A 7 7.69 -26.20 -20.22
C GLU A 7 6.22 -26.57 -20.01
N LEU A 8 5.84 -27.82 -20.26
CA LEU A 8 4.51 -28.35 -19.94
C LEU A 8 4.25 -28.31 -18.43
N ASN A 9 5.21 -28.72 -17.61
CA ASN A 9 5.12 -28.60 -16.16
C ASN A 9 5.01 -27.13 -15.72
N ALA A 10 5.73 -26.20 -16.36
CA ALA A 10 5.62 -24.78 -16.07
C ALA A 10 4.25 -24.18 -16.49
N LEU A 11 3.65 -24.66 -17.57
CA LEU A 11 2.29 -24.29 -18.01
C LEU A 11 1.23 -24.82 -17.04
N VAL A 12 1.32 -26.07 -16.63
CA VAL A 12 0.43 -26.68 -15.63
C VAL A 12 0.67 -26.09 -14.23
N ASN A 13 1.88 -25.61 -13.92
CA ASN A 13 2.20 -24.85 -12.69
C ASN A 13 1.49 -23.50 -12.68
N ARG A 14 1.52 -22.77 -13.80
CA ARG A 14 0.81 -21.48 -13.93
C ARG A 14 -0.70 -21.57 -13.70
N GLY A 15 -1.33 -22.70 -14.00
CA GLY A 15 -2.76 -22.92 -13.73
C GLY A 15 -3.12 -23.23 -12.27
N VAL A 16 -2.14 -23.52 -11.42
CA VAL A 16 -2.33 -23.91 -10.00
C VAL A 16 -1.63 -22.93 -9.04
N ASP A 17 -0.84 -21.99 -9.57
CA ASP A 17 -0.17 -20.99 -8.77
C ASP A 17 -1.19 -20.10 -8.06
N ARG A 18 -1.00 -19.92 -6.75
CA ARG A 18 -1.92 -19.16 -5.92
C ARG A 18 -1.53 -17.69 -5.99
N HIS A 19 -2.53 -16.82 -6.06
CA HIS A 19 -2.35 -15.37 -6.04
C HIS A 19 -3.06 -14.80 -4.81
N LEU A 20 -2.35 -13.97 -4.04
CA LEU A 20 -2.90 -13.24 -2.91
C LEU A 20 -2.50 -11.78 -3.01
N ARG A 21 -3.49 -10.88 -3.02
CA ARG A 21 -3.27 -9.44 -2.93
C ARG A 21 -3.59 -8.98 -1.51
N LEU A 22 -2.58 -8.49 -0.81
CA LEU A 22 -2.65 -7.99 0.56
C LEU A 22 -2.58 -6.47 0.52
N ALA A 23 -3.69 -5.83 0.86
CA ALA A 23 -3.74 -4.37 0.97
C ALA A 23 -3.32 -3.95 2.39
N VAL A 24 -2.40 -3.01 2.49
CA VAL A 24 -1.91 -2.43 3.76
C VAL A 24 -2.26 -0.95 3.75
N THR A 25 -2.99 -0.52 4.78
CA THR A 25 -3.46 0.85 4.91
C THR A 25 -3.47 1.30 6.37
N GLY A 26 -3.82 2.56 6.59
CA GLY A 26 -3.73 3.27 7.86
C GLY A 26 -3.44 4.75 7.63
N LEU A 27 -3.71 5.57 8.64
CA LEU A 27 -3.43 7.01 8.58
C LEU A 27 -1.93 7.30 8.35
N SER A 28 -1.62 8.52 7.94
CA SER A 28 -0.27 9.01 7.82
C SER A 28 0.48 8.79 9.13
N ARG A 29 1.74 8.35 9.01
CA ARG A 29 2.61 7.99 10.13
C ARG A 29 2.12 6.84 11.04
N SER A 30 1.14 6.03 10.61
CA SER A 30 0.73 4.82 11.33
C SER A 30 1.72 3.65 11.26
N GLY A 31 2.86 3.82 10.58
CA GLY A 31 3.92 2.81 10.49
C GLY A 31 3.83 1.83 9.31
N LYS A 32 2.96 2.09 8.31
CA LYS A 32 2.78 1.22 7.12
C LYS A 32 4.10 0.84 6.44
N THR A 33 4.92 1.84 6.10
CA THR A 33 6.19 1.62 5.40
C THR A 33 7.16 0.79 6.24
N ALA A 34 7.27 1.07 7.54
CA ALA A 34 8.12 0.28 8.45
C ALA A 34 7.62 -1.17 8.57
N PHE A 35 6.30 -1.36 8.68
CA PHE A 35 5.67 -2.68 8.72
C PHE A 35 5.95 -3.50 7.45
N ILE A 36 5.71 -2.93 6.26
CA ILE A 36 5.95 -3.63 4.99
C ILE A 36 7.43 -3.95 4.83
N THR A 37 8.32 -2.98 5.09
CA THR A 37 9.78 -3.20 5.03
C THR A 37 10.22 -4.34 5.95
N ALA A 38 9.76 -4.35 7.20
CA ALA A 38 10.08 -5.42 8.15
C ALA A 38 9.52 -6.78 7.71
N MET A 39 8.25 -6.83 7.28
CA MET A 39 7.60 -8.06 6.83
C MET A 39 8.31 -8.65 5.61
N VAL A 40 8.60 -7.82 4.59
CA VAL A 40 9.34 -8.24 3.40
C VAL A 40 10.74 -8.72 3.77
N ASN A 41 11.43 -8.02 4.67
CA ASN A 41 12.78 -8.40 5.10
C ASN A 41 12.79 -9.76 5.81
N GLN A 42 11.83 -10.03 6.70
CA GLN A 42 11.71 -11.33 7.38
C GLN A 42 11.42 -12.46 6.38
N LEU A 43 10.53 -12.23 5.40
CA LEU A 43 10.22 -13.23 4.38
C LEU A 43 11.41 -13.53 3.47
N LEU A 44 12.14 -12.51 3.02
CA LEU A 44 13.31 -12.69 2.15
C LEU A 44 14.47 -13.39 2.87
N ASN A 45 14.60 -13.19 4.18
CA ASN A 45 15.69 -13.75 4.98
C ASN A 45 15.27 -14.99 5.78
N VAL A 46 14.18 -15.66 5.40
CA VAL A 46 13.65 -16.84 6.11
C VAL A 46 14.66 -17.99 6.23
N HIS A 47 15.56 -18.13 5.24
CA HIS A 47 16.67 -19.11 5.26
C HIS A 47 18.02 -18.51 5.67
N ALA A 48 18.07 -17.21 5.99
CA ALA A 48 19.27 -16.47 6.37
C ALA A 48 19.25 -15.98 7.83
N GLY A 49 18.35 -16.54 8.66
CA GLY A 49 18.32 -16.28 10.11
C GLY A 49 17.04 -15.65 10.65
N ALA A 50 16.07 -15.27 9.79
CA ALA A 50 14.76 -14.82 10.27
C ALA A 50 14.02 -15.96 10.98
N ARG A 51 13.44 -15.66 12.16
CA ARG A 51 12.73 -16.63 13.00
C ARG A 51 11.22 -16.35 12.96
N LEU A 52 10.47 -17.18 12.24
CA LEU A 52 9.02 -17.05 12.08
C LEU A 52 8.27 -18.28 12.65
N PRO A 53 8.37 -18.58 13.96
CA PRO A 53 7.82 -19.82 14.55
C PRO A 53 6.29 -19.89 14.53
N LEU A 54 5.62 -18.74 14.43
CA LEU A 54 4.16 -18.64 14.32
C LEU A 54 3.67 -18.82 12.88
N LEU A 55 4.56 -18.78 11.89
CA LEU A 55 4.22 -19.06 10.50
C LEU A 55 4.34 -20.56 10.27
N SER A 56 3.21 -21.28 10.28
CA SER A 56 3.16 -22.75 10.18
C SER A 56 3.98 -23.31 9.02
N ALA A 57 3.95 -22.67 7.85
CA ALA A 57 4.73 -23.09 6.69
C ALA A 57 6.25 -23.02 6.91
N VAL A 58 6.74 -22.10 7.75
CA VAL A 58 8.16 -22.01 8.13
C VAL A 58 8.46 -23.02 9.23
N ARG A 59 7.62 -23.08 10.27
CA ARG A 59 7.77 -24.01 11.40
C ARG A 59 7.80 -25.48 10.96
N GLU A 60 6.98 -25.83 9.97
CA GLU A 60 6.91 -27.18 9.38
C GLU A 60 7.93 -27.40 8.25
N GLU A 61 8.88 -26.47 8.05
CA GLU A 61 9.92 -26.54 7.01
C GLU A 61 9.37 -26.73 5.58
N ARG A 62 8.15 -26.22 5.34
CA ARG A 62 7.49 -26.30 4.04
C ARG A 62 7.79 -25.11 3.15
N LEU A 63 8.13 -23.94 3.70
CA LEU A 63 8.53 -22.78 2.93
C LEU A 63 9.96 -22.97 2.41
N LEU A 64 10.09 -23.16 1.10
CA LEU A 64 11.34 -23.48 0.42
C LEU A 64 12.16 -22.25 0.03
N GLY A 65 11.49 -21.10 -0.14
CA GLY A 65 12.18 -19.85 -0.46
C GLY A 65 11.21 -18.73 -0.79
N VAL A 66 11.69 -17.50 -0.63
CA VAL A 66 10.99 -16.29 -1.02
C VAL A 66 11.90 -15.44 -1.88
N LYS A 67 11.38 -14.90 -2.97
CA LYS A 67 12.10 -13.93 -3.80
C LYS A 67 11.19 -12.79 -4.23
N ARG A 68 11.77 -11.61 -4.40
CA ARG A 68 11.12 -10.50 -5.10
C ARG A 68 10.97 -10.86 -6.58
N VAL A 69 9.82 -10.55 -7.15
CA VAL A 69 9.56 -10.72 -8.58
C VAL A 69 9.01 -9.42 -9.16
N PRO A 70 9.12 -9.19 -10.48
CA PRO A 70 8.55 -8.02 -11.11
C PRO A 70 7.06 -7.86 -10.81
N GLN A 71 6.65 -6.61 -10.59
CA GLN A 71 5.26 -6.24 -10.40
C GLN A 71 4.45 -6.44 -11.69
N ARG A 72 3.12 -6.56 -11.56
CA ARG A 72 2.26 -6.81 -12.72
C ARG A 72 1.83 -5.50 -13.39
N ASP A 73 1.54 -4.50 -12.58
CA ASP A 73 1.07 -3.19 -13.04
C ASP A 73 2.25 -2.21 -13.08
N PHE A 74 2.62 -1.76 -14.28
CA PHE A 74 3.69 -0.77 -14.43
C PHE A 74 3.22 0.67 -14.21
N GLY A 75 1.91 0.91 -14.09
CA GLY A 75 1.34 2.20 -13.74
C GLY A 75 1.42 2.53 -12.24
N ILE A 76 1.62 1.50 -11.39
CA ILE A 76 1.78 1.66 -9.94
C ILE A 76 3.28 1.74 -9.59
N PRO A 77 3.72 2.74 -8.81
CA PRO A 77 5.09 2.80 -8.32
C PRO A 77 5.49 1.57 -7.50
N ARG A 78 6.76 1.13 -7.62
CA ARG A 78 7.31 0.08 -6.75
C ARG A 78 7.46 0.58 -5.32
N PHE A 79 7.16 -0.28 -4.36
CA PHE A 79 7.51 -0.05 -2.97
C PHE A 79 9.05 -0.04 -2.80
N THR A 80 9.56 0.99 -2.13
CA THR A 80 11.00 1.31 -1.98
C THR A 80 11.67 0.48 -0.86
N TYR A 81 11.57 -0.84 -0.94
CA TYR A 81 12.14 -1.75 0.07
C TYR A 81 13.64 -1.55 0.27
N ASP A 82 14.41 -1.41 -0.81
CA ASP A 82 15.88 -1.30 -0.73
C ASP A 82 16.29 -0.02 0.00
N GLU A 83 15.64 1.10 -0.30
CA GLU A 83 15.85 2.38 0.40
C GLU A 83 15.44 2.28 1.87
N GLY A 84 14.29 1.66 2.16
CA GLY A 84 13.83 1.48 3.53
C GLY A 84 14.79 0.65 4.39
N ILE A 85 15.39 -0.41 3.82
CA ILE A 85 16.42 -1.20 4.50
C ILE A 85 17.72 -0.41 4.65
N LEU A 86 18.16 0.32 3.63
CA LEU A 86 19.35 1.17 3.73
C LEU A 86 19.22 2.23 4.81
N GLN A 87 18.03 2.83 4.96
CA GLN A 87 17.76 3.81 6.03
C GLN A 87 17.85 3.17 7.42
N LEU A 88 17.30 1.96 7.59
CA LEU A 88 17.37 1.22 8.85
C LEU A 88 18.79 0.81 9.26
N TYR A 89 19.64 0.47 8.29
CA TYR A 89 21.05 0.11 8.52
C TYR A 89 22.02 1.31 8.37
N GLY A 90 21.49 2.52 8.17
CA GLY A 90 22.29 3.74 8.02
C GLY A 90 23.04 4.13 9.30
N ASN A 91 23.93 5.11 9.17
CA ASN A 91 24.62 5.73 10.31
C ASN A 91 24.51 7.27 10.25
N PRO A 92 23.65 7.90 11.09
CA PRO A 92 22.77 7.27 12.08
C PRO A 92 21.62 6.48 11.41
N PRO A 93 21.06 5.46 12.07
CA PRO A 93 19.92 4.73 11.55
C PRO A 93 18.66 5.62 11.55
N ALA A 94 17.83 5.46 10.53
CA ALA A 94 16.59 6.22 10.36
C ALA A 94 15.42 5.32 9.97
N TRP A 95 14.21 5.72 10.35
CA TRP A 95 12.99 5.03 9.92
C TRP A 95 12.76 5.21 8.42
N PRO A 96 12.18 4.20 7.73
CA PRO A 96 11.84 4.30 6.33
C PRO A 96 10.97 5.52 6.02
N THR A 97 11.28 6.22 4.93
CA THR A 97 10.53 7.40 4.49
C THR A 97 9.09 7.01 4.12
N PRO A 98 8.05 7.70 4.66
CA PRO A 98 6.67 7.40 4.32
C PRO A 98 6.40 7.51 2.82
N THR A 99 5.57 6.61 2.30
CA THR A 99 5.07 6.62 0.93
C THR A 99 4.11 7.79 0.72
N ARG A 100 4.23 8.48 -0.43
CA ARG A 100 3.39 9.65 -0.78
C ARG A 100 2.16 9.30 -1.61
N GLY A 101 1.88 8.00 -1.79
CA GLY A 101 0.79 7.51 -2.64
C GLY A 101 0.74 5.98 -2.63
N VAL A 102 0.05 5.40 -3.62
CA VAL A 102 -0.03 3.95 -3.76
C VAL A 102 1.32 3.38 -4.21
N SER A 103 1.72 2.25 -3.64
CA SER A 103 2.90 1.52 -4.10
C SER A 103 2.73 0.01 -3.92
N GLU A 104 3.44 -0.79 -4.71
CA GLU A 104 3.33 -2.24 -4.61
C GLU A 104 4.66 -2.98 -4.63
N ILE A 105 4.68 -4.15 -3.99
CA ILE A 105 5.77 -5.12 -4.08
C ILE A 105 5.22 -6.53 -4.24
N ARG A 106 5.88 -7.31 -5.08
CA ARG A 106 5.47 -8.69 -5.38
C ARG A 106 6.54 -9.69 -4.95
N LEU A 107 6.11 -10.70 -4.21
CA LEU A 107 6.93 -11.80 -3.73
C LEU A 107 6.43 -13.12 -4.31
N ALA A 108 7.36 -14.01 -4.67
CA ALA A 108 7.07 -15.40 -4.98
C ALA A 108 7.54 -16.28 -3.82
N LEU A 109 6.59 -16.89 -3.12
CA LEU A 109 6.82 -17.79 -1.99
C LEU A 109 6.67 -19.23 -2.49
N ARG A 110 7.77 -19.96 -2.60
CA ARG A 110 7.76 -21.36 -3.01
C ARG A 110 7.61 -22.24 -1.77
N TYR A 111 6.65 -23.15 -1.76
CA TYR A 111 6.35 -24.00 -0.60
C TYR A 111 5.94 -25.42 -0.98
N ARG A 112 6.04 -26.36 -0.03
CA ARG A 112 5.47 -27.71 -0.13
C ARG A 112 3.99 -27.69 0.28
N SER A 113 3.10 -28.17 -0.60
CA SER A 113 1.65 -28.18 -0.36
C SER A 113 1.25 -29.29 0.61
N ASN A 114 0.25 -29.03 1.45
CA ASN A 114 -0.33 -30.04 2.36
C ASN A 114 -1.41 -30.91 1.67
N ASP A 115 -1.95 -30.48 0.52
CA ASP A 115 -3.04 -31.19 -0.17
C ASP A 115 -2.62 -32.59 -0.60
N SER A 116 -3.21 -33.59 0.05
CA SER A 116 -2.96 -35.01 -0.19
C SER A 116 -3.21 -35.43 -1.64
N LEU A 117 -4.15 -34.77 -2.32
CA LEU A 117 -4.55 -35.09 -3.70
C LEU A 117 -3.53 -34.59 -4.74
N LEU A 118 -2.83 -33.48 -4.45
CA LEU A 118 -1.80 -32.91 -5.34
C LEU A 118 -0.40 -33.49 -5.07
N ARG A 119 -0.21 -34.16 -3.94
CA ARG A 119 1.06 -34.75 -3.51
C ARG A 119 1.60 -35.82 -4.48
N HIS A 120 0.73 -36.47 -5.25
CA HIS A 120 1.14 -37.47 -6.25
C HIS A 120 1.56 -36.87 -7.61
N PHE A 121 1.34 -35.56 -7.82
CA PHE A 121 1.67 -34.89 -9.09
C PHE A 121 2.62 -33.71 -8.93
N LYS A 122 2.66 -33.04 -7.76
CA LYS A 122 3.52 -31.86 -7.51
C LYS A 122 3.92 -31.74 -6.04
N ASP A 123 5.21 -31.84 -5.76
CA ASP A 123 5.75 -31.64 -4.40
C ASP A 123 5.82 -30.16 -3.98
N THR A 124 5.75 -29.21 -4.93
CA THR A 124 5.96 -27.79 -4.66
C THR A 124 4.99 -26.88 -5.42
N SER A 125 4.56 -25.80 -4.79
CA SER A 125 3.69 -24.76 -5.34
C SER A 125 4.26 -23.36 -5.08
N THR A 126 3.81 -22.37 -5.84
CA THR A 126 4.20 -20.96 -5.64
C THR A 126 2.97 -20.14 -5.25
N LEU A 127 3.11 -19.33 -4.20
CA LEU A 127 2.19 -18.25 -3.86
C LEU A 127 2.80 -16.93 -4.33
N TYR A 128 2.12 -16.24 -5.23
CA TYR A 128 2.42 -14.87 -5.60
C TYR A 128 1.69 -13.93 -4.64
N LEU A 129 2.45 -13.33 -3.73
CA LEU A 129 1.95 -12.35 -2.77
C LEU A 129 2.23 -10.94 -3.31
N GLU A 130 1.17 -10.18 -3.55
CA GLU A 130 1.21 -8.77 -3.97
C GLU A 130 0.81 -7.92 -2.77
N ILE A 131 1.75 -7.13 -2.24
CA ILE A 131 1.51 -6.23 -1.12
C ILE A 131 1.32 -4.84 -1.70
N VAL A 132 0.17 -4.21 -1.43
CA VAL A 132 -0.17 -2.86 -1.89
C VAL A 132 -0.26 -1.94 -0.69
N ASP A 133 0.58 -0.92 -0.65
CA ASP A 133 0.52 0.18 0.33
C ASP A 133 -0.28 1.33 -0.26
N TYR A 134 -1.25 1.86 0.48
CA TYR A 134 -1.97 3.07 0.08
C TYR A 134 -2.40 3.93 1.28
N PRO A 135 -2.55 5.26 1.11
CA PRO A 135 -2.99 6.16 2.18
C PRO A 135 -4.39 5.80 2.70
N GLY A 136 -4.53 5.65 4.02
CA GLY A 136 -5.83 5.37 4.63
C GLY A 136 -6.78 6.56 4.59
N GLU A 137 -6.25 7.76 4.44
CA GLU A 137 -7.00 9.00 4.25
C GLU A 137 -7.95 8.93 3.06
N TRP A 138 -7.62 8.16 2.01
CA TRP A 138 -8.51 7.97 0.86
C TRP A 138 -9.82 7.27 1.22
N LEU A 139 -9.82 6.50 2.32
CA LEU A 139 -11.05 5.88 2.82
C LEU A 139 -11.97 6.88 3.52
N LEU A 140 -11.46 8.07 3.87
CA LEU A 140 -12.28 9.13 4.48
C LEU A 140 -13.18 9.82 3.45
N ASP A 141 -12.85 9.70 2.16
CA ASP A 141 -13.64 10.27 1.07
C ASP A 141 -14.78 9.34 0.62
N LEU A 142 -14.85 8.09 1.12
CA LEU A 142 -15.90 7.13 0.75
C LEU A 142 -17.34 7.67 0.90
N PRO A 143 -17.69 8.41 1.99
CA PRO A 143 -19.01 8.99 2.13
C PRO A 143 -19.38 9.99 1.02
N MET A 144 -18.40 10.60 0.35
CA MET A 144 -18.65 11.54 -0.74
C MET A 144 -19.35 10.89 -1.93
N LEU A 145 -19.24 9.58 -2.11
CA LEU A 145 -19.96 8.83 -3.16
C LEU A 145 -21.49 8.92 -3.01
N ALA A 146 -21.98 9.17 -1.81
CA ALA A 146 -23.40 9.24 -1.49
C ALA A 146 -23.88 10.67 -1.19
N GLN A 147 -23.03 11.69 -1.38
CA GLN A 147 -23.32 13.08 -1.03
C GLN A 147 -23.21 13.98 -2.26
N ASP A 148 -24.10 14.97 -2.36
CA ASP A 148 -23.90 16.09 -3.28
C ASP A 148 -22.95 17.14 -2.67
N TYR A 149 -22.45 18.04 -3.52
CA TYR A 149 -21.50 19.08 -3.12
C TYR A 149 -22.04 19.95 -1.96
N LEU A 150 -23.34 20.30 -1.99
CA LEU A 150 -23.95 21.16 -0.98
C LEU A 150 -24.01 20.49 0.39
N SER A 151 -24.37 19.20 0.42
CA SER A 151 -24.43 18.41 1.65
C SER A 151 -23.05 18.24 2.27
N TRP A 152 -22.06 17.87 1.46
CA TRP A 152 -20.67 17.78 1.89
C TRP A 152 -20.15 19.14 2.42
N SER A 153 -20.44 20.23 1.70
CA SER A 153 -20.00 21.57 2.09
C SER A 153 -20.59 22.03 3.43
N ARG A 154 -21.87 21.73 3.69
CA ARG A 154 -22.50 22.01 4.99
C ARG A 154 -21.86 21.19 6.11
N GLN A 155 -21.58 19.91 5.85
CA GLN A 155 -20.92 19.04 6.83
C GLN A 155 -19.52 19.57 7.18
N MET A 156 -18.71 19.91 6.18
CA MET A 156 -17.35 20.43 6.41
C MET A 156 -17.35 21.78 7.13
N ASN A 157 -18.28 22.68 6.77
CA ASN A 157 -18.46 23.94 7.51
C ASN A 157 -18.84 23.71 8.98
N GLY A 158 -19.65 22.68 9.26
CA GLY A 158 -19.99 22.28 10.62
C GLY A 158 -18.79 21.86 11.48
N LEU A 159 -17.70 21.38 10.86
CA LEU A 159 -16.46 20.99 11.54
C LEU A 159 -15.54 22.17 11.89
N LEU A 160 -15.82 23.37 11.35
CA LEU A 160 -15.01 24.57 11.57
C LEU A 160 -15.38 25.27 12.89
N GLN A 161 -15.10 24.58 14.00
CA GLN A 161 -15.33 25.04 15.36
C GLN A 161 -14.05 24.89 16.20
N GLY A 162 -13.96 25.64 17.30
CA GLY A 162 -12.77 25.64 18.16
C GLY A 162 -11.49 26.02 17.39
N GLN A 163 -10.40 25.28 17.61
CA GLN A 163 -9.11 25.52 16.95
C GLN A 163 -9.19 25.50 15.41
N ARG A 164 -10.08 24.67 14.84
CA ARG A 164 -10.26 24.62 13.38
C ARG A 164 -10.82 25.93 12.81
N ALA A 165 -11.61 26.68 13.57
CA ALA A 165 -12.11 27.98 13.14
C ALA A 165 -10.97 29.01 13.06
N GLU A 166 -10.03 28.97 14.00
CA GLU A 166 -8.85 29.84 14.02
C GLU A 166 -7.91 29.50 12.85
N TRP A 167 -7.61 28.21 12.65
CA TRP A 167 -6.72 27.78 11.56
C TRP A 167 -7.30 28.07 10.16
N ALA A 168 -8.62 27.97 10.00
CA ALA A 168 -9.31 28.26 8.74
C ALA A 168 -9.63 29.75 8.53
N ALA A 169 -9.17 30.67 9.41
CA ALA A 169 -9.53 32.08 9.33
C ALA A 169 -9.15 32.73 8.00
N LYS A 170 -7.94 32.44 7.49
CA LYS A 170 -7.47 32.92 6.17
C LYS A 170 -8.39 32.46 5.06
N TRP A 171 -8.74 31.17 5.04
CA TRP A 171 -9.65 30.61 4.05
C TRP A 171 -11.04 31.27 4.12
N ARG A 172 -11.60 31.46 5.32
CA ARG A 172 -12.90 32.14 5.50
C ARG A 172 -12.89 33.56 4.95
N GLN A 173 -11.86 34.34 5.26
CA GLN A 173 -11.72 35.71 4.76
C GLN A 173 -11.64 35.75 3.22
N LEU A 174 -10.97 34.79 2.60
CA LEU A 174 -10.90 34.71 1.14
C LEU A 174 -12.25 34.35 0.52
N CYS A 175 -13.03 33.49 1.17
CA CYS A 175 -14.38 33.09 0.77
C CYS A 175 -15.42 34.22 0.92
N ASP A 176 -15.31 35.08 1.93
CA ASP A 176 -16.25 36.21 2.15
C ASP A 176 -16.30 37.18 0.95
N GLY A 177 -15.20 37.27 0.19
CA GLY A 177 -15.11 38.11 -1.01
C GLY A 177 -15.49 37.40 -2.31
N LEU A 178 -15.95 36.14 -2.27
CA LEU A 178 -16.30 35.36 -3.46
C LEU A 178 -17.80 35.45 -3.75
N ASP A 179 -18.17 35.92 -4.95
CA ASP A 179 -19.53 35.78 -5.48
C ASP A 179 -19.64 34.45 -6.26
N PRO A 180 -20.44 33.48 -5.80
CA PRO A 180 -20.60 32.20 -6.49
C PRO A 180 -21.27 32.29 -7.87
N LEU A 181 -21.90 33.42 -8.19
CA LEU A 181 -22.59 33.65 -9.46
C LEU A 181 -21.77 34.48 -10.46
N ALA A 182 -20.62 35.01 -10.05
CA ALA A 182 -19.72 35.73 -10.92
C ALA A 182 -18.99 34.79 -11.89
N PRO A 183 -18.44 35.31 -13.02
CA PRO A 183 -17.55 34.55 -13.87
C PRO A 183 -16.37 33.95 -13.08
N ALA A 184 -16.02 32.70 -13.38
CA ALA A 184 -14.96 32.00 -12.66
C ALA A 184 -13.60 32.65 -12.87
N ASP A 185 -12.96 33.07 -11.77
CA ASP A 185 -11.55 33.48 -11.74
C ASP A 185 -10.72 32.31 -11.21
N GLU A 186 -10.01 31.63 -12.12
CA GLU A 186 -9.19 30.47 -11.79
C GLU A 186 -8.10 30.79 -10.78
N ASN A 187 -7.49 31.98 -10.85
CA ASN A 187 -6.42 32.37 -9.92
C ASN A 187 -7.00 32.58 -8.52
N ARG A 188 -8.16 33.22 -8.44
CA ARG A 188 -8.84 33.44 -7.15
C ARG A 188 -9.29 32.12 -6.52
N LEU A 189 -9.84 31.20 -7.31
CA LEU A 189 -10.25 29.88 -6.83
C LEU A 189 -9.04 29.04 -6.38
N ALA A 190 -7.92 29.11 -7.11
CA ALA A 190 -6.67 28.44 -6.72
C ALA A 190 -6.12 28.98 -5.40
N GLU A 191 -6.17 30.31 -5.17
CA GLU A 191 -5.77 30.93 -3.91
C GLU A 191 -6.63 30.43 -2.73
N ILE A 192 -7.94 30.38 -2.92
CA ILE A 192 -8.89 29.87 -1.91
C ILE A 192 -8.61 28.38 -1.61
N ALA A 193 -8.41 27.56 -2.65
CA ALA A 193 -8.11 26.14 -2.50
C ALA A 193 -6.77 25.90 -1.79
N ALA A 194 -5.76 26.72 -2.07
CA ALA A 194 -4.48 26.66 -1.38
C ALA A 194 -4.63 27.00 0.11
N ALA A 195 -5.37 28.06 0.45
CA ALA A 195 -5.63 28.42 1.85
C ALA A 195 -6.41 27.34 2.62
N TRP A 196 -7.33 26.64 1.96
CA TRP A 196 -8.00 25.47 2.54
C TRP A 196 -7.02 24.32 2.80
N THR A 197 -6.14 24.05 1.83
CA THR A 197 -5.14 22.98 1.92
C THR A 197 -4.12 23.25 3.05
N ASP A 198 -3.64 24.49 3.16
CA ASP A 198 -2.74 24.93 4.24
C ASP A 198 -3.36 24.72 5.63
N TYR A 199 -4.67 24.95 5.76
CA TYR A 199 -5.41 24.70 7.00
C TYR A 199 -5.43 23.21 7.40
N LEU A 200 -5.45 22.29 6.43
CA LEU A 200 -5.51 20.85 6.67
C LEU A 200 -4.15 20.22 7.04
N HIS A 201 -3.04 20.93 6.84
CA HIS A 201 -1.66 20.47 7.06
C HIS A 201 -1.18 20.64 8.51
#